data_AF-A0AAW0F583-F1
#
_entry.id   AF-A0AAW0F583-F1
#
_cell.length_a   1.000
_cell.length_b   1.000
_cell.length_c   1.000
_cell.angle_alpha   90.00
_cell.angle_beta   90.00
_cell.angle_gamma   90.00
#
_symmetry.space_group_name_H-M   'P 1'
#
loop_
_entity.id
_entity.type
_entity.pdbx_description
1 polymer ?
#
loop_
_entity_poly.entity_id
_entity_poly.type
_entity_poly.pdbx_seq_one_letter_code
_entity_poly.pdbx_strand_id
1 'polypeptide(L)'
;MEERTARTLQTIAKAFASSSIRYNVTVAPHPSEPDTFHVLFSLPTAEAPESPTFIALTLTEGDAVDGGRSFTGLLEHQRWPLTIVIEGGGQLKDFPERCIDVAWEHKHTVSQTPLWLR
;
A
#
# COMPACT_ATOMS: atom_id res chain seq x y z
N MET A 1 -15.52 6.98 18.06
CA MET A 1 -14.31 7.30 17.28
C MET A 1 -14.11 6.35 16.09
N GLU A 2 -14.74 5.16 16.07
CA GLU A 2 -14.57 4.15 15.01
C GLU A 2 -15.21 4.49 13.64
N GLU A 3 -16.28 5.28 13.59
CA GLU A 3 -17.04 5.46 12.35
C GLU A 3 -16.28 6.23 11.26
N ARG A 4 -15.45 7.22 11.66
CA ARG A 4 -14.60 7.97 10.72
C ARG A 4 -13.54 7.05 10.13
N THR A 5 -12.82 6.31 10.97
CA THR A 5 -11.76 5.38 10.55
C THR A 5 -12.31 4.29 9.63
N ALA A 6 -13.49 3.74 9.93
CA ALA A 6 -14.16 2.77 9.07
C ALA A 6 -14.52 3.34 7.69
N ARG A 7 -15.03 4.57 7.63
CA ARG A 7 -15.33 5.27 6.36
C ARG A 7 -14.06 5.52 5.54
N THR A 8 -12.98 5.96 6.18
CA THR A 8 -11.70 6.18 5.50
C THR A 8 -11.12 4.87 4.99
N LEU A 9 -11.17 3.80 5.77
CA LEU A 9 -10.76 2.45 5.34
C LEU A 9 -11.53 1.98 4.12
N GLN A 10 -12.86 2.12 4.13
CA GLN A 10 -13.69 1.75 2.98
C GLN A 10 -13.36 2.59 1.73
N THR A 11 -13.03 3.87 1.92
CA THR A 11 -12.64 4.76 0.83
C THR A 11 -11.34 4.29 0.19
N ILE A 12 -10.31 3.98 0.99
CA ILE A 12 -9.03 3.47 0.52
C ILE A 12 -9.21 2.13 -0.18
N ALA A 13 -9.95 1.19 0.45
CA ALA A 13 -10.21 -0.14 -0.12
C ALA A 13 -10.94 -0.06 -1.47
N LYS A 14 -11.95 0.82 -1.58
CA LYS A 14 -12.69 1.03 -2.83
C LYS A 14 -11.82 1.68 -3.91
N ALA A 15 -10.95 2.62 -3.55
CA ALA A 15 -10.04 3.24 -4.49
C ALA A 15 -9.08 2.22 -5.11
N PHE A 16 -8.45 1.38 -4.30
CA PHE A 16 -7.59 0.32 -4.83
C PHE A 16 -8.38 -0.75 -5.61
N ALA A 17 -9.56 -1.16 -5.15
CA ALA A 17 -10.39 -2.15 -5.85
C ALA A 17 -10.92 -1.65 -7.20
N SER A 18 -11.11 -0.34 -7.37
CA SER A 18 -11.53 0.28 -8.64
C SER A 18 -10.36 0.67 -9.55
N SER A 19 -9.12 0.55 -9.08
CA SER A 19 -7.91 0.88 -9.84
C SER A 19 -7.42 -0.32 -10.63
N SER A 20 -6.95 -0.09 -11.85
CA SER A 20 -6.36 -1.13 -12.71
C SER A 20 -4.89 -1.35 -12.38
N ILE A 21 -4.59 -1.77 -11.15
CA ILE A 21 -3.22 -2.07 -10.69
C ILE A 21 -2.95 -3.58 -10.76
N ARG A 22 -1.68 -3.97 -10.90
CA ARG A 22 -1.28 -5.38 -11.03
C ARG A 22 -1.26 -6.17 -9.72
N TYR A 23 -1.33 -5.49 -8.57
CA TYR A 23 -1.25 -6.10 -7.25
C TYR A 23 -2.64 -6.41 -6.68
N ASN A 24 -2.74 -7.51 -5.94
CA ASN A 24 -3.80 -7.70 -4.97
C ASN A 24 -3.55 -6.78 -3.78
N VAL A 25 -4.61 -6.13 -3.30
CA VAL A 25 -4.52 -5.15 -2.22
C VAL A 25 -5.45 -5.50 -1.07
N THR A 26 -4.89 -5.51 0.13
CA THR A 26 -5.63 -5.61 1.39
C THR A 26 -5.40 -4.35 2.21
N VAL A 27 -6.47 -3.74 2.70
CA VAL A 27 -6.42 -2.51 3.52
C VAL A 27 -6.89 -2.83 4.93
N ALA A 28 -6.11 -2.42 5.93
CA ALA A 28 -6.41 -2.63 7.35
C ALA A 28 -6.06 -1.38 8.17
N PRO A 29 -6.69 -1.15 9.33
CA PRO A 29 -6.24 -0.11 10.25
C PRO A 29 -4.91 -0.53 10.90
N HIS A 30 -4.07 0.44 11.27
CA HIS A 30 -2.84 0.18 12.01
C HIS A 30 -3.17 -0.31 13.43
N PRO A 31 -2.56 -1.40 13.93
CA PRO A 31 -2.91 -1.99 15.22
C PRO A 31 -2.55 -1.11 16.42
N SER A 32 -1.61 -0.17 16.24
CA SER A 32 -1.05 0.64 17.33
C SER A 32 -1.10 2.14 17.08
N GLU A 33 -1.45 2.59 15.88
CA GLU A 33 -1.41 4.00 15.50
C GLU A 33 -2.82 4.40 15.04
N PRO A 34 -3.51 5.28 15.76
CA PRO A 34 -4.83 5.74 15.35
C PRO A 34 -4.73 6.51 14.02
N ASP A 35 -5.81 6.47 13.24
CA ASP A 35 -5.95 7.19 11.95
C ASP A 35 -4.87 6.84 10.91
N THR A 36 -4.21 5.71 11.10
CA THR A 36 -3.18 5.16 10.22
C THR A 36 -3.67 3.85 9.61
N PHE A 37 -3.33 3.61 8.35
CA PHE A 37 -3.82 2.46 7.58
C PHE A 37 -2.66 1.69 6.95
N HIS A 38 -2.71 0.38 7.04
CA HIS A 38 -1.83 -0.53 6.30
C HIS A 38 -2.48 -0.92 4.98
N VAL A 39 -1.75 -0.70 3.90
CA VAL A 39 -2.07 -1.20 2.57
C VAL A 39 -1.04 -2.27 2.22
N LEU A 40 -1.49 -3.52 2.14
CA LEU A 40 -0.66 -4.67 1.82
C LEU A 40 -0.83 -5.02 0.34
N PHE A 41 0.28 -4.98 -0.39
CA PHE A 41 0.35 -5.40 -1.79
C PHE A 41 0.91 -6.81 -1.88
N SER A 42 0.25 -7.66 -2.65
CA SER A 42 0.77 -8.98 -3.03
C SER A 42 0.58 -9.21 -4.53
N LEU A 43 1.47 -10.00 -5.13
CA LEU A 43 1.29 -10.50 -6.49
C LEU A 43 0.73 -11.93 -6.44
N PRO A 44 -0.16 -12.30 -7.37
CA PRO A 44 -0.55 -13.69 -7.56
C PRO A 44 0.63 -14.45 -8.17
N THR A 45 1.48 -15.06 -7.33
CA THR A 45 2.55 -15.95 -7.80
C THR A 45 2.03 -17.39 -7.87
N ALA A 46 1.77 -17.87 -9.09
CA ALA A 46 1.38 -19.26 -9.33
C ALA A 46 2.47 -20.28 -8.97
N GLU A 47 3.73 -19.85 -8.85
CA GLU A 47 4.90 -20.73 -8.69
C GLU A 47 5.25 -21.07 -7.23
N ALA A 48 4.78 -20.30 -6.24
CA ALA A 48 5.08 -20.56 -4.83
C ALA A 48 4.00 -19.99 -3.89
N PRO A 49 2.91 -20.74 -3.61
CA PRO A 49 1.88 -20.31 -2.66
C PRO A 49 2.40 -20.22 -1.21
N GLU A 50 3.54 -20.85 -0.91
CA GLU A 50 4.08 -20.99 0.45
C GLU A 50 4.97 -19.82 0.90
N SER A 51 5.22 -18.83 0.03
CA SER A 51 6.02 -17.64 0.37
C SER A 51 5.41 -16.38 -0.23
N PRO A 52 4.22 -15.97 0.24
CA PRO A 52 3.63 -14.72 -0.22
C PRO A 52 4.52 -13.55 0.21
N THR A 53 5.19 -12.95 -0.77
CA THR A 53 5.87 -11.67 -0.55
C THR A 53 4.81 -10.60 -0.46
N PHE A 54 4.83 -9.85 0.64
CA PHE A 54 3.94 -8.70 0.84
C PHE A 54 4.77 -7.43 0.91
N ILE A 55 4.28 -6.37 0.29
CA ILE A 55 4.82 -5.02 0.47
C ILE A 55 3.82 -4.22 1.28
N ALA A 56 4.25 -3.68 2.42
CA ALA A 56 3.42 -2.83 3.26
C ALA A 56 3.63 -1.34 2.93
N LEU A 57 2.52 -0.62 2.78
CA LEU A 57 2.47 0.84 2.73
C LEU A 57 1.64 1.33 3.91
N THR A 58 2.27 2.09 4.81
CA THR A 58 1.58 2.74 5.92
C THR A 58 1.13 4.11 5.45
N LEU A 59 -0.16 4.44 5.59
CA LEU A 59 -0.75 5.70 5.14
C LEU A 59 -1.43 6.45 6.28
N THR A 60 -1.33 7.76 6.26
CA THR A 60 -2.12 8.69 7.07
C THR A 60 -2.88 9.64 6.16
N GLU A 61 -4.10 10.02 6.56
CA GLU A 61 -4.91 11.02 5.84
C GLU A 61 -4.22 12.38 5.98
N GLY A 62 -3.89 13.00 4.84
CA GLY A 62 -3.29 14.33 4.76
C GLY A 62 -4.35 15.42 4.58
N ASP A 63 -3.90 16.61 4.19
CA ASP A 63 -4.81 17.71 3.88
C ASP A 63 -5.69 17.36 2.68
N ALA A 64 -6.94 17.85 2.69
CA ALA A 64 -7.81 17.74 1.52
C ALA A 64 -7.17 18.48 0.34
N VAL A 65 -7.26 17.88 -0.84
CA VAL A 65 -6.77 18.48 -2.09
C VAL A 65 -7.95 18.82 -2.97
N ASP A 66 -7.80 19.81 -3.85
CA ASP A 66 -8.86 20.17 -4.79
C ASP A 66 -9.27 18.95 -5.62
N GLY A 67 -10.50 18.48 -5.39
CA GLY A 67 -11.09 17.33 -6.07
C GLY A 67 -10.90 15.98 -5.39
N GLY A 68 -10.34 15.89 -4.17
CA GLY A 68 -10.16 14.59 -3.50
C GLY A 68 -9.57 14.63 -2.10
N ARG A 69 -9.16 13.44 -1.63
CA ARG A 69 -8.45 13.25 -0.35
C ARG A 69 -7.02 12.82 -0.63
N SER A 70 -6.06 13.43 0.05
CA SER A 70 -4.66 13.01 -0.02
C SER A 70 -4.36 12.05 1.13
N PHE A 71 -3.51 11.06 0.84
CA PHE A 71 -2.94 10.18 1.85
C PHE A 71 -1.44 10.14 1.63
N THR A 72 -0.67 10.27 2.70
CA THR A 72 0.78 10.21 2.63
C THR A 72 1.28 9.15 3.58
N GLY A 73 2.34 8.47 3.19
CA GLY A 73 3.06 7.66 4.16
C GLY A 73 4.19 6.88 3.53
N LEU A 74 4.64 5.83 4.22
CA LEU A 74 5.91 5.18 3.91
C LEU A 74 5.69 3.78 3.40
N LEU A 75 6.30 3.49 2.27
CA LEU A 75 6.48 2.13 1.80
C LEU A 75 7.58 1.47 2.62
N GLU A 76 7.38 0.21 2.99
CA GLU A 76 8.38 -0.54 3.74
C GLU A 76 9.76 -0.47 3.05
N HIS A 77 10.81 -0.32 3.88
CA HIS A 77 12.20 -0.22 3.42
C HIS A 77 12.50 0.97 2.48
N GLN A 78 11.56 1.91 2.27
CA GLN A 78 11.80 3.16 1.56
C GLN A 78 11.88 4.36 2.51
N ARG A 79 12.73 5.33 2.14
CA ARG A 79 12.95 6.55 2.93
C ARG A 79 12.05 7.71 2.52
N TRP A 80 11.54 7.69 1.29
CA TRP A 80 10.77 8.79 0.75
C TRP A 80 9.28 8.51 0.92
N PRO A 81 8.50 9.46 1.46
CA PRO A 81 7.07 9.29 1.59
C PRO A 81 6.42 9.25 0.21
N LEU A 82 5.43 8.38 0.09
CA LEU A 82 4.56 8.24 -1.05
C LEU A 82 3.26 8.98 -0.75
N THR A 83 2.87 9.88 -1.64
CA THR A 83 1.55 10.52 -1.60
C THR A 83 0.66 9.90 -2.66
N ILE A 84 -0.54 9.47 -2.24
CA ILE A 84 -1.61 9.03 -3.12
C ILE A 84 -2.80 9.97 -2.98
N VAL A 85 -3.54 10.15 -4.07
CA VAL A 85 -4.76 10.97 -4.08
C VAL A 85 -5.92 10.09 -4.50
N ILE A 86 -6.99 10.13 -3.70
CA ILE A 86 -8.27 9.51 -4.04
C ILE A 86 -9.21 10.63 -4.44
N GLU A 87 -9.63 10.64 -5.70
CA GLU A 87 -10.55 11.65 -6.25
C GLU A 87 -11.94 11.52 -5.63
N GLY A 88 -12.77 12.56 -5.73
CA GLY A 88 -14.13 12.58 -5.19
C GLY A 88 -15.04 11.44 -5.71
N GLY A 89 -14.71 10.86 -6.88
CA GLY A 89 -15.35 9.67 -7.43
C GLY A 89 -14.95 8.34 -6.75
N GLY A 90 -13.99 8.37 -5.82
CA GLY A 90 -13.44 7.19 -5.15
C GLY A 90 -12.44 6.42 -6.01
N GLN A 91 -11.86 7.05 -7.03
CA GLN A 91 -10.80 6.48 -7.87
C GLN A 91 -9.44 6.98 -7.43
N LEU A 92 -8.42 6.13 -7.59
CA LEU A 92 -7.06 6.51 -7.27
C LEU A 92 -6.42 7.24 -8.45
N LYS A 93 -5.86 8.42 -8.19
CA LYS A 93 -5.23 9.27 -9.19
C LYS A 93 -3.76 8.90 -9.34
N ASP A 94 -3.36 8.51 -10.55
CA ASP A 94 -1.97 8.31 -10.98
C ASP A 94 -1.11 7.51 -9.97
N PHE A 95 -1.53 6.29 -9.62
CA PHE A 95 -0.77 5.47 -8.67
C PHE A 95 0.66 5.19 -9.18
N PRO A 96 1.71 5.52 -8.41
CA PRO A 96 3.07 5.20 -8.79
C PRO A 96 3.40 3.73 -8.50
N GLU A 97 2.86 2.80 -9.30
CA GLU A 97 3.11 1.35 -9.17
C GLU A 97 4.60 0.99 -9.10
N ARG A 98 5.45 1.77 -9.80
CA ARG A 98 6.91 1.58 -9.83
C ARG A 98 7.54 1.63 -8.44
N CYS A 99 6.98 2.38 -7.50
CA CYS A 99 7.48 2.41 -6.12
C CYS A 99 7.33 1.03 -5.46
N ILE A 100 6.22 0.34 -5.73
CA ILE A 100 5.94 -1.02 -5.24
C ILE A 100 6.86 -2.03 -5.93
N ASP A 101 7.07 -1.90 -7.25
CA ASP A 101 8.00 -2.76 -8.00
C ASP A 101 9.41 -2.74 -7.39
N VAL A 102 9.93 -1.55 -7.06
CA VAL A 102 11.27 -1.42 -6.45
C VAL A 102 11.35 -2.09 -5.07
N ALA A 103 10.31 -1.94 -4.24
CA ALA A 103 10.27 -2.62 -2.94
C ALA A 103 10.17 -4.15 -3.11
N TRP A 104 9.41 -4.60 -4.11
CA TRP A 104 9.28 -6.00 -4.46
C TRP A 104 10.61 -6.62 -4.90
N GLU A 105 11.32 -5.99 -5.84
CA GLU A 105 12.64 -6.41 -6.31
C GLU A 105 13.65 -6.47 -5.16
N HIS A 106 13.61 -5.50 -4.24
CA HIS A 106 14.46 -5.50 -3.06
C HIS A 106 14.20 -6.73 -2.18
N LYS A 107 12.94 -7.02 -1.83
CA LYS A 107 12.59 -8.21 -1.03
C LYS A 107 12.97 -9.51 -1.72
N HIS A 108 12.75 -9.59 -3.03
CA HIS A 108 13.13 -10.75 -3.82
C HIS A 108 14.65 -10.97 -3.84
N THR A 109 15.44 -9.90 -3.95
CA THR A 109 16.90 -9.98 -3.90
C THR A 109 17.40 -10.44 -2.53
N VAL A 110 16.83 -9.88 -1.46
CA VAL A 110 17.22 -10.25 -0.09
C VAL A 110 16.85 -11.71 0.22
N SER A 111 15.70 -12.20 -0.22
CA SER A 111 15.29 -13.59 0.03
C SER A 111 16.17 -14.62 -0.69
N GLN A 112 16.79 -14.23 -1.82
CA GLN A 112 17.72 -15.08 -2.57
C GLN A 112 19.17 -14.96 -2.11
N THR A 113 19.49 -13.98 -1.25
CA THR A 113 20.85 -13.80 -0.75
C THR A 113 21.16 -14.84 0.32
N PRO A 114 22.14 -15.74 0.12
CA PRO A 114 22.49 -16.73 1.12
C PRO A 114 23.02 -16.04 2.38
N LEU A 115 22.45 -16.40 3.54
CA LEU A 115 22.86 -15.84 4.84
C LEU A 115 24.31 -16.19 5.22
N TRP A 116 24.93 -17.15 4.52
CA TRP A 116 26.31 -17.58 4.73
C TRP A 116 26.99 -17.80 3.37
N LEU A 117 28.12 -17.12 3.15
CA LEU A 117 29.03 -17.42 2.04
C LEU A 117 29.72 -18.75 2.32
N ARG A 118 29.62 -19.72 1.39
CA ARG A 118 30.39 -20.97 1.45
C ARG A 118 31.83 -20.74 1.05
#